data_AF-A0A2V7AFF0-F1
#
_entry.id   AF-A0A2V7AFF0-F1
#
_cell.length_a   1.000
_cell.length_b   1.000
_cell.length_c   1.000
_cell.angle_alpha   90.00
_cell.angle_beta   90.00
_cell.angle_gamma   90.00
#
_symmetry.space_group_name_H-M   'P 1'
#
loop_
_entity.id
_entity.type
_entity.pdbx_description
1 polymer ?
#
loop_
_entity_poly.entity_id
_entity_poly.type
_entity_poly.pdbx_seq_one_letter_code
_entity_poly.pdbx_strand_id
1 'polypeptide(L)'
;MRALRTPVGIQRALEAMPYHVAATAWSPRRVLRERTAHCLEGAVFAAAALRALGFLPLLLDLEAVQDTDHVIAVYRQRGHWGAVGKSNFSGLRYREPVYRSVRELVLSYFESYVNLRGERTLRAYSRPINLARFDRTYPGWMTSADDLWWIPEHLAGVPHTRLLTGVMTRSLSRVDRRSLAAGLVGYRAH
;
A
#
# COMPACT_ATOMS: atom_id res chain seq x y z
N MET A 1 -2.62 6.24 -22.28
CA MET A 1 -3.73 5.37 -21.81
C MET A 1 -3.46 3.85 -21.87
N ARG A 2 -2.42 3.33 -22.57
CA ARG A 2 -2.09 1.88 -22.54
C ARG A 2 -1.59 1.37 -21.19
N ALA A 3 -0.99 2.24 -20.37
CA ALA A 3 -0.42 1.88 -19.08
C ALA A 3 -1.45 1.34 -18.08
N LEU A 4 -2.68 1.86 -18.02
CA LEU A 4 -3.64 1.46 -16.97
C LEU A 4 -4.43 0.18 -17.29
N ARG A 5 -3.98 -0.65 -18.24
CA ARG A 5 -4.74 -1.83 -18.72
C ARG A 5 -4.45 -3.14 -17.96
N THR A 6 -3.44 -3.15 -17.11
CA THR A 6 -3.04 -4.32 -16.31
C THR A 6 -2.58 -3.86 -14.91
N PRO A 7 -2.59 -4.73 -13.89
CA PRO A 7 -2.08 -4.38 -12.56
C PRO A 7 -0.64 -3.83 -12.58
N VAL A 8 0.28 -4.47 -13.31
CA VAL A 8 1.66 -3.98 -13.48
C VAL A 8 1.71 -2.63 -14.21
N GLY A 9 0.78 -2.40 -15.13
CA GLY A 9 0.69 -1.14 -15.83
C GLY A 9 0.18 0.01 -14.94
N ILE A 10 -0.74 -0.27 -14.01
CA ILE A 10 -1.14 0.66 -12.94
C ILE A 10 0.07 0.98 -12.07
N GLN A 11 0.85 -0.03 -11.66
CA GLN A 11 2.08 0.20 -10.92
C GLN A 11 3.02 1.14 -11.68
N ARG A 12 3.29 0.88 -12.97
CA ARG A 12 4.17 1.74 -13.78
C ARG A 12 3.70 3.18 -13.84
N ALA A 13 2.39 3.41 -13.93
CA ALA A 13 1.83 4.76 -13.87
C ALA A 13 2.08 5.43 -12.50
N LEU A 14 1.97 4.66 -11.41
CA LEU A 14 2.19 5.14 -10.05
C LEU A 14 3.67 5.40 -9.73
N GLU A 15 4.59 4.61 -10.29
CA GLU A 15 6.05 4.81 -10.20
C GLU A 15 6.51 6.06 -10.96
N ALA A 16 5.83 6.41 -12.05
CA ALA A 16 6.15 7.61 -12.81
C ALA A 16 5.80 8.91 -12.05
N MET A 17 4.94 8.82 -11.03
CA MET A 17 4.60 9.93 -10.15
C MET A 17 5.66 10.02 -9.04
N PRO A 18 6.17 11.20 -8.65
CA PRO A 18 7.01 11.33 -7.47
C PRO A 18 6.27 10.89 -6.19
N TYR A 19 7.04 10.49 -5.18
CA TYR A 19 6.55 10.41 -3.81
C TYR A 19 6.53 11.83 -3.23
N HIS A 20 5.39 12.26 -2.70
CA HIS A 20 5.30 13.49 -1.91
C HIS A 20 5.09 13.17 -0.44
N VAL A 21 5.29 14.17 0.39
CA VAL A 21 5.15 14.08 1.84
C VAL A 21 4.22 15.21 2.21
N ALA A 22 2.96 14.86 2.46
CA ALA A 22 1.92 15.82 2.76
C ALA A 22 0.91 15.17 3.72
N ALA A 23 0.29 15.99 4.56
CA ALA A 23 -0.84 15.58 5.38
C ALA A 23 -2.13 15.71 4.55
N THR A 24 -2.32 14.81 3.60
CA THR A 24 -3.44 14.81 2.66
C THR A 24 -4.07 13.42 2.54
N ALA A 25 -5.29 13.35 2.02
CA ALA A 25 -5.98 12.10 1.70
C ALA A 25 -6.65 12.19 0.33
N TRP A 26 -5.90 12.55 -0.70
CA TRP A 26 -6.46 12.86 -2.03
C TRP A 26 -7.25 11.72 -2.67
N SER A 27 -8.32 12.11 -3.37
CA SER A 27 -9.06 11.23 -4.27
C SER A 27 -8.20 10.77 -5.46
N PRO A 28 -8.60 9.68 -6.15
CA PRO A 28 -7.93 9.27 -7.40
C PRO A 28 -7.87 10.37 -8.46
N ARG A 29 -8.90 11.22 -8.55
CA ARG A 29 -8.93 12.38 -9.45
C ARG A 29 -7.86 13.40 -9.11
N ARG A 30 -7.67 13.72 -7.82
CA ARG A 30 -6.63 14.64 -7.37
C ARG A 30 -5.24 14.06 -7.66
N VAL A 31 -4.99 12.78 -7.37
CA VAL A 31 -3.72 12.11 -7.72
C VAL A 31 -3.40 12.22 -9.22
N LEU A 32 -4.39 12.01 -10.10
CA LEU A 32 -4.22 12.17 -11.54
C LEU A 32 -3.90 13.62 -11.96
N ARG A 33 -4.52 14.61 -11.29
CA ARG A 33 -4.33 16.03 -11.57
C ARG A 33 -2.94 16.50 -11.13
N GLU A 34 -2.58 16.23 -9.89
CA GLU A 34 -1.32 16.68 -9.26
C GLU A 34 -0.12 15.81 -9.68
N ARG A 35 -0.37 14.61 -10.19
CA ARG A 35 0.64 13.64 -10.66
C ARG A 35 1.67 13.25 -9.58
N THR A 36 1.27 13.26 -8.32
CA THR A 36 2.07 12.83 -7.17
C THR A 36 1.16 12.14 -6.16
N ALA A 37 1.74 11.29 -5.30
CA ALA A 37 1.01 10.60 -4.25
C ALA A 37 1.97 10.07 -3.16
N HIS A 38 1.48 9.85 -1.96
CA HIS A 38 2.10 8.99 -0.95
C HIS A 38 1.43 7.61 -0.93
N CYS A 39 1.74 6.76 0.05
CA CYS A 39 1.23 5.39 0.13
C CYS A 39 -0.31 5.29 0.06
N LEU A 40 -1.01 5.97 0.97
CA LEU A 40 -2.48 5.97 1.05
C LEU A 40 -3.12 6.41 -0.27
N GLU A 41 -2.77 7.59 -0.77
CA GLU A 41 -3.35 8.14 -2.00
C GLU A 41 -3.04 7.26 -3.22
N GLY A 42 -1.82 6.73 -3.29
CA GLY A 42 -1.41 5.79 -4.33
C GLY A 42 -2.19 4.49 -4.30
N ALA A 43 -2.48 3.96 -3.11
CA ALA A 43 -3.30 2.77 -2.93
C ALA A 43 -4.77 3.04 -3.31
N VAL A 44 -5.35 4.16 -2.89
CA VAL A 44 -6.73 4.54 -3.26
C VAL A 44 -6.87 4.73 -4.77
N PHE A 45 -5.90 5.41 -5.40
CA PHE A 45 -5.81 5.52 -6.85
C PHE A 45 -5.71 4.15 -7.53
N ALA A 46 -4.81 3.28 -7.05
CA ALA A 46 -4.63 1.95 -7.61
C ALA A 46 -5.88 1.07 -7.46
N ALA A 47 -6.59 1.14 -6.33
CA ALA A 47 -7.86 0.43 -6.13
C ALA A 47 -8.94 0.90 -7.11
N ALA A 48 -9.04 2.21 -7.36
CA ALA A 48 -9.94 2.76 -8.36
C ALA A 48 -9.57 2.31 -9.80
N ALA A 49 -8.28 2.29 -10.13
CA ALA A 49 -7.81 1.82 -11.43
C ALA A 49 -8.02 0.30 -11.62
N LEU A 50 -7.77 -0.51 -10.58
CA LEU A 50 -8.06 -1.94 -10.56
C LEU A 50 -9.56 -2.20 -10.75
N ARG A 51 -10.42 -1.39 -10.15
CA ARG A 51 -11.88 -1.44 -10.37
C ARG A 51 -12.25 -1.20 -11.83
N ALA A 52 -11.60 -0.25 -12.49
CA ALA A 52 -11.82 -0.02 -13.92
C ALA A 52 -11.39 -1.21 -14.80
N LEU A 53 -10.56 -2.12 -14.28
CA LEU A 53 -10.17 -3.38 -14.92
C LEU A 53 -11.05 -4.58 -14.52
N GLY A 54 -12.10 -4.37 -13.73
CA GLY A 54 -13.03 -5.41 -13.28
C GLY A 54 -12.61 -6.13 -11.99
N PHE A 55 -11.55 -5.69 -11.31
CA PHE A 55 -11.22 -6.20 -9.98
C PHE A 55 -12.06 -5.49 -8.90
N LEU A 56 -12.13 -6.08 -7.70
CA LEU A 56 -12.65 -5.37 -6.54
C LEU A 56 -11.65 -4.27 -6.10
N PRO A 57 -12.11 -3.06 -5.70
CA PRO A 57 -11.25 -2.00 -5.17
C PRO A 57 -10.86 -2.32 -3.72
N LEU A 58 -9.92 -3.24 -3.53
CA LEU A 58 -9.50 -3.71 -2.21
C LEU A 58 -8.27 -2.93 -1.73
N LEU A 59 -8.34 -2.44 -0.50
CA LEU A 59 -7.19 -1.93 0.25
C LEU A 59 -6.76 -2.91 1.32
N LEU A 60 -5.47 -2.91 1.62
CA LEU A 60 -4.88 -3.59 2.76
C LEU A 60 -4.05 -2.57 3.54
N ASP A 61 -4.22 -2.55 4.85
CA ASP A 61 -3.47 -1.70 5.77
C ASP A 61 -2.42 -2.52 6.50
N LEU A 62 -1.17 -2.06 6.47
CA LEU A 62 -0.01 -2.71 7.07
C LEU A 62 0.50 -1.85 8.21
N GLU A 63 0.44 -2.40 9.42
CA GLU A 63 0.79 -1.70 10.64
C GLU A 63 2.23 -2.00 11.05
N ALA A 64 2.97 -0.94 11.35
CA ALA A 64 4.36 -1.01 11.75
C ALA A 64 4.61 -0.35 13.11
N VAL A 65 5.71 -0.73 13.76
CA VAL A 65 6.11 -0.17 15.06
C VAL A 65 7.39 0.64 14.92
N GLN A 66 7.40 1.85 15.51
CA GLN A 66 8.51 2.81 15.37
C GLN A 66 8.86 3.14 13.91
N ASP A 67 7.83 3.17 13.07
CA ASP A 67 7.86 3.40 11.64
C ASP A 67 6.47 3.91 11.21
N THR A 68 6.32 4.29 9.95
CA THR A 68 5.02 4.68 9.39
C THR A 68 4.26 3.48 8.85
N ASP A 69 2.95 3.42 9.09
CA ASP A 69 2.06 2.44 8.47
C ASP A 69 2.01 2.59 6.94
N HIS A 70 1.56 1.53 6.26
CA HIS A 70 1.57 1.46 4.80
C HIS A 70 0.29 0.85 4.24
N VAL A 71 -0.36 1.57 3.34
CA VAL A 71 -1.57 1.11 2.66
C VAL A 71 -1.22 0.68 1.24
N ILE A 72 -1.73 -0.47 0.81
CA ILE A 72 -1.56 -1.02 -0.54
C ILE A 72 -2.91 -1.41 -1.15
N ALA A 73 -3.01 -1.36 -2.47
CA ALA A 73 -4.14 -1.92 -3.19
C ALA A 73 -3.85 -3.37 -3.53
N VAL A 74 -4.77 -4.28 -3.19
CA VAL A 74 -4.59 -5.72 -3.43
C VAL A 74 -5.58 -6.21 -4.48
N TYR A 75 -5.17 -7.23 -5.23
CA TYR A 75 -6.02 -7.85 -6.25
C TYR A 75 -5.78 -9.35 -6.26
N ARG A 76 -6.76 -10.10 -6.78
CA ARG A 76 -6.67 -11.55 -6.93
C ARG A 76 -6.80 -11.93 -8.39
N GLN A 77 -5.83 -12.68 -8.90
CA GLN A 77 -5.79 -13.13 -10.28
C GLN A 77 -5.45 -14.62 -10.31
N ARG A 78 -6.27 -15.43 -10.99
CA ARG A 78 -6.11 -16.90 -11.08
C ARG A 78 -5.88 -17.55 -9.71
N GLY A 79 -6.69 -17.16 -8.72
CA GLY A 79 -6.63 -17.72 -7.36
C GLY A 79 -5.55 -17.15 -6.44
N HIS A 80 -4.64 -16.31 -6.94
CA HIS A 80 -3.50 -15.78 -6.18
C HIS A 80 -3.58 -14.27 -5.99
N TRP A 81 -3.06 -13.79 -4.87
CA TRP A 81 -3.01 -12.40 -4.46
C TRP A 81 -1.77 -11.72 -5.01
N GLY A 82 -1.94 -10.50 -5.51
CA GLY A 82 -0.88 -9.55 -5.81
C GLY A 82 -1.22 -8.18 -5.23
N ALA A 83 -0.31 -7.22 -5.38
CA ALA A 83 -0.50 -5.87 -4.86
C ALA A 83 0.12 -4.79 -5.75
N VAL A 84 -0.47 -3.60 -5.67
CA VAL A 84 0.02 -2.35 -6.25
C VAL A 84 0.19 -1.37 -5.09
N GLY A 85 1.32 -0.69 -5.02
CA GLY A 85 1.62 0.18 -3.89
C GLY A 85 2.66 1.23 -4.22
N LYS A 86 2.66 2.32 -3.46
CA LYS A 86 3.63 3.41 -3.58
C LYS A 86 4.37 3.58 -2.27
N SER A 87 5.69 3.57 -2.30
CA SER A 87 6.49 3.75 -1.09
C SER A 87 7.81 4.43 -1.36
N ASN A 88 8.29 5.15 -0.35
CA ASN A 88 9.62 5.75 -0.30
C ASN A 88 10.72 4.69 -0.15
N PHE A 89 10.36 3.47 0.27
CA PHE A 89 11.26 2.30 0.29
C PHE A 89 11.08 1.45 -0.97
N SER A 90 12.21 1.02 -1.54
CA SER A 90 12.25 0.29 -2.82
C SER A 90 11.47 -1.03 -2.77
N GLY A 91 11.53 -1.74 -1.64
CA GLY A 91 10.91 -3.05 -1.47
C GLY A 91 9.42 -3.04 -1.14
N LEU A 92 8.79 -1.88 -0.90
CA LEU A 92 7.40 -1.79 -0.39
C LEU A 92 6.37 -1.40 -1.46
N ARG A 93 6.56 -1.86 -2.70
CA ARG A 93 5.75 -1.50 -3.88
C ARG A 93 5.01 -2.72 -4.43
N TYR A 94 5.10 -2.98 -5.74
CA TYR A 94 4.39 -4.03 -6.45
C TYR A 94 4.68 -5.44 -5.95
N ARG A 95 3.68 -6.31 -6.11
CA ARG A 95 3.79 -7.76 -5.93
C ARG A 95 3.05 -8.50 -7.04
N GLU A 96 3.74 -9.44 -7.68
CA GLU A 96 3.14 -10.39 -8.62
C GLU A 96 2.06 -11.22 -7.94
N PRO A 97 0.99 -11.62 -8.67
CA PRO A 97 -0.10 -12.38 -8.10
C PRO A 97 0.28 -13.87 -7.93
N VAL A 98 1.17 -14.17 -6.99
CA VAL A 98 1.69 -15.53 -6.72
C VAL A 98 1.41 -16.03 -5.30
N TYR A 99 0.81 -15.19 -4.45
CA TYR A 99 0.58 -15.52 -3.03
C TYR A 99 -0.80 -16.15 -2.83
N ARG A 100 -0.89 -17.29 -2.15
CA ARG A 100 -2.17 -18.03 -1.99
C ARG A 100 -3.07 -17.40 -0.92
N SER A 101 -2.47 -16.68 0.03
CA SER A 101 -3.18 -15.98 1.10
C SER A 101 -2.72 -14.53 1.25
N VAL A 102 -3.58 -13.72 1.88
CA VAL A 102 -3.22 -12.34 2.26
C VAL A 102 -2.02 -12.34 3.20
N ARG A 103 -1.93 -13.31 4.12
CA ARG A 103 -0.76 -13.45 5.01
C ARG A 103 0.53 -13.69 4.24
N GLU A 104 0.52 -14.59 3.25
CA GLU A 104 1.69 -14.83 2.39
C GLU A 104 2.10 -13.56 1.63
N LEU A 105 1.13 -12.81 1.09
CA LEU A 105 1.39 -11.52 0.46
C LEU A 105 2.03 -10.53 1.44
N VAL A 106 1.49 -10.41 2.66
CA VAL A 106 2.03 -9.50 3.69
C VAL A 106 3.44 -9.89 4.11
N LEU A 107 3.72 -11.19 4.29
CA LEU A 107 5.05 -11.68 4.61
C LEU A 107 6.09 -11.33 3.53
N SER A 108 5.67 -11.19 2.27
CA SER A 108 6.57 -10.75 1.19
C SER A 108 7.09 -9.31 1.36
N TYR A 109 6.46 -8.50 2.19
CA TYR A 109 6.92 -7.15 2.52
C TYR A 109 7.86 -7.14 3.74
N PHE A 110 7.80 -8.17 4.59
CA PHE A 110 8.40 -8.17 5.92
C PHE A 110 9.90 -7.82 5.94
N GLU A 111 10.71 -8.47 5.10
CA GLU A 111 12.16 -8.24 5.06
C GLU A 111 12.54 -6.87 4.52
N SER A 112 11.68 -6.24 3.74
CA SER A 112 11.90 -4.89 3.20
C SER A 112 11.27 -3.79 4.06
N TYR A 113 10.44 -4.15 5.04
CA TYR A 113 9.75 -3.21 5.90
C TYR A 113 10.64 -2.87 7.09
N VAL A 114 11.54 -1.92 6.86
CA VAL A 114 12.59 -1.54 7.79
C VAL A 114 12.63 -0.04 7.99
N ASN A 115 12.85 0.40 9.22
CA ASN A 115 13.06 1.81 9.52
C ASN A 115 14.50 2.25 9.23
N LEU A 116 14.78 3.55 9.37
CA LEU A 116 16.11 4.13 9.15
C LEU A 116 17.20 3.63 10.12
N ARG A 117 16.83 2.96 11.22
CA ARG A 117 17.75 2.28 12.14
C ARG A 117 18.07 0.84 11.73
N GLY A 118 17.48 0.35 10.64
CA GLY A 118 17.63 -1.02 10.16
C GLY A 118 16.80 -2.05 10.94
N GLU A 119 15.78 -1.63 11.68
CA GLU A 119 14.91 -2.53 12.44
C GLU A 119 13.73 -2.97 11.57
N ARG A 120 13.38 -4.26 11.60
CA ARG A 120 12.18 -4.76 10.92
C ARG A 120 10.93 -4.35 11.69
N THR A 121 10.03 -3.60 11.07
CA THR A 121 8.99 -2.84 11.78
C THR A 121 7.57 -3.34 11.53
N LEU A 122 7.30 -4.08 10.45
CA LEU A 122 5.97 -4.66 10.17
C LEU A 122 5.50 -5.60 11.30
N ARG A 123 4.30 -5.37 11.84
CA ARG A 123 3.75 -6.14 12.97
C ARG A 123 2.37 -6.73 12.72
N ALA A 124 1.51 -6.05 11.96
CA ALA A 124 0.16 -6.52 11.75
C ALA A 124 -0.38 -6.07 10.39
N TYR A 125 -1.52 -6.62 10.00
CA TYR A 125 -2.22 -6.24 8.78
C TYR A 125 -3.73 -6.38 8.95
N SER A 126 -4.49 -5.51 8.30
CA SER A 126 -5.95 -5.60 8.29
C SER A 126 -6.44 -6.73 7.37
N ARG A 127 -7.74 -7.04 7.40
CA ARG A 127 -8.36 -7.81 6.31
C ARG A 127 -8.50 -6.93 5.05
N PRO A 128 -8.57 -7.51 3.83
CA PRO A 128 -8.86 -6.72 2.64
C PRO A 128 -10.19 -5.95 2.78
N ILE A 129 -10.12 -4.63 2.57
CA ILE A 129 -11.24 -3.71 2.67
C ILE A 129 -11.74 -3.35 1.28
N ASN A 130 -12.94 -3.81 0.93
CA ASN A 130 -13.58 -3.46 -0.34
C ASN A 130 -14.20 -2.07 -0.29
N LEU A 131 -13.64 -1.13 -1.03
CA LEU A 131 -14.16 0.25 -1.09
C LEU A 131 -15.53 0.35 -1.75
N ALA A 132 -15.95 -0.62 -2.57
CA ALA A 132 -17.26 -0.59 -3.23
C ALA A 132 -18.43 -0.61 -2.22
N ARG A 133 -18.22 -1.09 -0.99
CA ARG A 133 -19.24 -1.05 0.07
C ARG A 133 -19.59 0.37 0.52
N PHE A 134 -18.73 1.34 0.21
CA PHE A 134 -18.89 2.74 0.57
C PHE A 134 -19.52 3.58 -0.55
N ASP A 135 -19.80 3.00 -1.72
CA ASP A 135 -20.32 3.74 -2.88
C ASP A 135 -21.65 4.45 -2.58
N ARG A 136 -22.48 3.89 -1.69
CA ARG A 136 -23.74 4.51 -1.27
C ARG A 136 -23.54 5.65 -0.28
N THR A 137 -22.62 5.50 0.66
CA THR A 137 -22.36 6.49 1.72
C THR A 137 -21.51 7.65 1.20
N TYR A 138 -20.57 7.37 0.30
CA TYR A 138 -19.65 8.32 -0.30
C TYR A 138 -19.72 8.22 -1.84
N PRO A 139 -20.86 8.62 -2.45
CA PRO A 139 -21.02 8.54 -3.89
C PRO A 139 -19.98 9.39 -4.61
N GLY A 140 -19.39 8.84 -5.68
CA GLY A 140 -18.43 9.58 -6.51
C GLY A 140 -17.04 9.77 -5.88
N TRP A 141 -16.68 9.06 -4.81
CA TRP A 141 -15.37 9.19 -4.16
C TRP A 141 -14.17 9.09 -5.13
N MET A 142 -14.27 8.26 -6.17
CA MET A 142 -13.22 8.10 -7.19
C MET A 142 -12.96 9.39 -7.99
N THR A 143 -13.97 10.24 -8.14
CA THR A 143 -13.95 11.46 -8.95
C THR A 143 -14.10 12.74 -8.13
N SER A 144 -14.12 12.61 -6.80
CA SER A 144 -14.25 13.75 -5.88
C SER A 144 -13.13 14.76 -6.07
N ALA A 145 -13.43 16.04 -5.90
CA ALA A 145 -12.40 17.09 -5.82
C ALA A 145 -11.81 17.20 -4.41
N ASP A 146 -12.44 16.58 -3.42
CA ASP A 146 -12.12 16.67 -2.00
C ASP A 146 -11.21 15.53 -1.54
N ASP A 147 -10.72 15.67 -0.31
CA ASP A 147 -9.96 14.65 0.39
C ASP A 147 -10.90 13.58 0.97
N LEU A 148 -10.43 12.33 0.98
CA LEU A 148 -11.15 11.13 1.38
C LEU A 148 -10.69 10.65 2.76
N TRP A 149 -10.64 11.56 3.74
CA TRP A 149 -10.18 11.27 5.12
C TRP A 149 -10.93 10.13 5.82
N TRP A 150 -12.18 9.88 5.43
CA TRP A 150 -12.94 8.73 5.90
C TRP A 150 -12.27 7.37 5.58
N ILE A 151 -11.43 7.29 4.54
CA ILE A 151 -10.69 6.05 4.19
C ILE A 151 -9.66 5.71 5.27
N PRO A 152 -8.63 6.55 5.56
CA PRO A 152 -7.67 6.24 6.61
C PRO A 152 -8.33 6.12 7.99
N GLU A 153 -9.34 6.94 8.29
CA GLU A 153 -10.12 6.81 9.54
C GLU A 153 -10.79 5.44 9.65
N HIS A 154 -11.42 4.97 8.58
CA HIS A 154 -12.01 3.63 8.54
C HIS A 154 -10.94 2.56 8.71
N LEU A 155 -9.80 2.66 7.99
CA LEU A 155 -8.72 1.68 8.03
C LEU A 155 -8.14 1.54 9.44
N ALA A 156 -7.89 2.65 10.13
CA ALA A 156 -7.37 2.67 11.50
C ALA A 156 -8.33 1.99 12.50
N GLY A 157 -9.63 2.00 12.24
CA GLY A 157 -10.64 1.32 13.07
C GLY A 157 -10.85 -0.16 12.75
N VAL A 158 -10.23 -0.71 11.69
CA VAL A 158 -10.36 -2.13 11.36
C VAL A 158 -9.48 -2.96 12.29
N PRO A 159 -9.92 -4.16 12.71
CA PRO A 159 -9.03 -5.06 13.46
C PRO A 159 -7.84 -5.55 12.61
N HIS A 160 -6.62 -5.41 13.14
CA HIS A 160 -5.41 -5.93 12.52
C HIS A 160 -4.99 -7.27 13.13
N THR A 161 -4.60 -8.19 12.26
CA THR A 161 -4.08 -9.50 12.64
C THR A 161 -2.57 -9.41 12.83
N ARG A 162 -2.09 -9.81 14.01
CA ARG A 162 -0.64 -9.85 14.30
C ARG A 162 0.08 -10.84 13.39
N LEU A 163 1.18 -10.38 12.81
CA LEU A 163 2.01 -11.17 11.91
C LEU A 163 2.95 -12.11 12.67
N LEU A 164 3.47 -11.64 13.81
CA LEU A 164 4.50 -12.30 14.61
C LEU A 164 4.03 -12.56 16.04
N THR A 165 4.60 -13.60 16.67
CA THR A 165 4.46 -13.81 18.11
C THR A 165 5.36 -12.84 18.89
N GLY A 166 5.08 -12.64 20.17
CA GLY A 166 5.94 -11.82 21.04
C GLY A 166 7.37 -12.34 21.12
N VAL A 167 7.57 -13.66 21.07
CA VAL A 167 8.89 -14.30 21.05
C VAL A 167 9.63 -13.94 19.75
N MET A 168 9.00 -14.11 18.60
CA MET A 168 9.59 -13.77 17.30
C MET A 168 10.03 -12.30 17.26
N THR A 169 9.17 -11.38 17.71
CA THR A 169 9.46 -9.93 17.72
C THR A 169 10.71 -9.59 18.53
N ARG A 170 10.92 -10.22 19.70
CA ARG A 170 12.11 -9.98 20.54
C ARG A 170 13.39 -10.56 19.94
N SER A 171 13.27 -11.55 19.07
CA SER A 171 14.41 -12.22 18.42
C SER A 171 14.77 -11.64 17.05
N LEU A 172 14.08 -10.58 16.59
CA LEU A 172 14.39 -9.97 15.29
C LEU A 172 15.76 -9.29 15.34
N SER A 173 16.60 -9.64 14.36
CA SER A 173 17.86 -8.93 14.11
C SER A 173 17.60 -7.62 13.39
N ARG A 174 18.58 -6.72 13.44
CA ARG A 174 18.67 -5.61 12.50
C ARG A 174 19.13 -6.11 11.13
N VAL A 175 18.68 -5.45 10.07
CA VAL A 175 19.22 -5.68 8.73
C VAL A 175 20.65 -5.16 8.63
N ASP A 176 21.44 -5.79 7.78
CA ASP A 176 22.79 -5.33 7.49
C ASP A 176 22.77 -4.04 6.63
N ARG A 177 23.92 -3.38 6.53
CA ARG A 177 24.05 -2.11 5.80
C ARG A 177 23.71 -2.22 4.32
N ARG A 178 24.00 -3.35 3.67
CA ARG A 178 23.70 -3.56 2.24
C ARG A 178 22.20 -3.60 2.03
N SER A 179 21.50 -4.36 2.87
CA SER A 179 20.03 -4.46 2.82
C SER A 179 19.36 -3.11 3.08
N LEU A 180 19.83 -2.36 4.08
CA LEU A 180 19.31 -1.01 4.36
C LEU A 180 19.56 -0.05 3.19
N ALA A 181 20.78 -0.01 2.65
CA ALA A 181 21.12 0.84 1.51
C ALA A 181 20.26 0.51 0.27
N ALA A 182 20.02 -0.77 -0.01
CA ALA A 182 19.15 -1.21 -1.09
C ALA A 182 17.69 -0.77 -0.88
N GLY A 183 17.19 -0.86 0.37
CA GLY A 183 15.85 -0.38 0.74
C GLY A 183 15.66 1.13 0.51
N LEU A 184 16.72 1.92 0.70
CA LEU A 184 16.72 3.37 0.58
C LEU A 184 17.00 3.90 -0.84
N VAL A 185 17.19 3.03 -1.83
CA VAL A 185 17.34 3.48 -3.22
C VAL A 185 16.07 4.19 -3.69
N GLY A 186 16.21 5.48 -4.04
CA GLY A 186 15.10 6.34 -4.43
C GLY A 186 14.32 6.96 -3.27
N TYR A 187 14.79 6.78 -2.02
CA TYR A 187 14.23 7.43 -0.85
C TYR A 187 14.41 8.96 -0.92
N ARG A 188 13.35 9.69 -0.60
CA ARG A 188 13.35 11.15 -0.47
C ARG A 188 13.22 11.53 1.00
N ALA A 189 14.24 12.20 1.53
CA ALA A 189 14.17 12.81 2.84
C ALA A 189 13.12 13.93 2.85
N HIS A 190 12.47 14.10 4.01
CA HIS A 190 11.55 15.18 4.29
C HIS A 190 12.28 16.51 4.42
#